data_AF-A0A3F2ZYE1-F1
#
_entry.id   AF-A0A3F2ZYE1-F1
#
_cell.length_a   1.000
_cell.length_b   1.000
_cell.length_c   1.000
_cell.angle_alpha   90.00
_cell.angle_beta   90.00
_cell.angle_gamma   90.00
#
_symmetry.space_group_name_H-M   'P 1'
#
loop_
_entity.id
_entity.type
_entity.pdbx_description
1 polymer ?
#
loop_
_entity_poly.entity_id
_entity_poly.type
_entity_poly.pdbx_seq_one_letter_code
_entity_poly.pdbx_strand_id
1 'polypeptide(L)' 'MEIGILRAKIIPYKTFKERIRLVRENEIKYKVENMDGFLYMVRRN' A
#
# COMPACT_ATOMS: atom_id res chain seq x y z
N MET A 1 8.94 5.02 22.73
CA MET A 1 8.02 5.81 21.87
C MET A 1 8.76 6.04 20.56
N GLU A 2 8.56 5.19 19.54
CA GLU A 2 9.29 5.32 18.28
C GLU A 2 8.67 6.45 17.43
N ILE A 3 9.34 7.60 17.43
CA ILE A 3 9.04 8.74 16.56
C ILE A 3 9.49 8.35 15.14
N GLY A 4 8.55 8.26 14.20
CA GLY A 4 8.88 8.16 12.76
C GLY A 4 8.39 6.93 11.99
N ILE A 5 7.55 6.06 12.57
CA ILE A 5 6.99 4.94 11.80
C ILE A 5 5.98 5.46 10.75
N LEU A 6 6.29 5.26 9.46
CA LEU A 6 5.34 5.50 8.36
C LEU A 6 4.09 4.62 8.57
N ARG A 7 2.96 5.25 8.88
CA ARG A 7 1.68 4.57 9.13
C ARG A 7 0.81 4.42 7.89
N ALA A 8 0.99 5.28 6.90
CA ALA A 8 0.23 5.27 5.67
C ALA A 8 1.10 5.63 4.47
N LYS A 9 0.79 5.06 3.31
CA LYS A 9 1.38 5.44 2.02
C LYS A 9 0.39 5.26 0.89
N ILE A 10 0.54 6.06 -0.15
CA ILE A 10 -0.27 6.02 -1.38
C ILE A 10 0.68 5.80 -2.55
N ILE A 11 0.41 4.79 -3.38
CA ILE A 11 1.27 4.44 -4.52
C ILE A 11 0.41 4.41 -5.79
N PRO A 12 0.72 5.20 -6.83
CA PRO A 12 0.06 5.08 -8.12
C PRO A 12 0.49 3.81 -8.84
N TYR A 13 -0.40 3.25 -9.67
CA TYR A 13 -0.07 2.17 -10.60
C TYR A 13 -0.73 2.44 -11.97
N LYS A 14 -0.12 1.94 -13.04
CA LYS A 14 -0.60 2.15 -14.41
C LYS A 14 -1.26 0.92 -15.01
N THR A 15 -0.88 -0.27 -14.56
CA THR A 15 -1.38 -1.53 -15.14
C THR A 15 -1.92 -2.46 -14.07
N PHE A 16 -2.82 -3.36 -14.48
CA PHE A 16 -3.33 -4.42 -13.60
C PHE A 16 -2.19 -5.30 -13.05
N LYS A 17 -1.20 -5.64 -13.88
CA LYS A 17 -0.05 -6.47 -13.45
C LYS A 17 0.77 -5.77 -12.38
N GLU A 18 1.03 -4.48 -12.55
CA GLU A 18 1.73 -3.65 -11.57
C GLU A 18 0.94 -3.56 -10.25
N ARG A 19 -0.38 -3.36 -10.33
CA ARG A 19 -1.27 -3.38 -9.16
C ARG A 19 -1.11 -4.67 -8.35
N ILE A 20 -1.24 -5.82 -9.00
CA ILE A 20 -1.14 -7.14 -8.32
C ILE A 20 0.24 -7.32 -7.67
N ARG A 21 1.32 -6.91 -8.35
CA ARG A 21 2.67 -6.96 -7.79
C ARG A 21 2.78 -6.10 -6.52
N LEU A 22 2.33 -4.85 -6.58
CA LEU A 22 2.40 -3.92 -5.45
C LEU A 22 1.55 -4.37 -4.26
N VAL A 23 0.38 -4.97 -4.49
CA VAL A 23 -0.43 -5.54 -3.41
C VAL A 23 0.34 -6.67 -2.72
N ARG A 24 0.87 -7.64 -3.47
CA ARG A 24 1.63 -8.78 -2.92
C ARG A 24 2.83 -8.37 -2.08
N GLU A 25 3.57 -7.35 -2.52
CA GLU A 25 4.74 -6.85 -1.81
C GLU A 25 4.39 -6.18 -0.47
N ASN A 26 3.16 -5.70 -0.31
CA ASN A 26 2.77 -4.84 0.81
C ASN A 26 1.67 -5.40 1.71
N GLU A 27 0.88 -6.39 1.26
CA GLU A 27 -0.30 -6.91 1.97
C GLU A 27 0.01 -7.51 3.35
N ILE A 28 1.24 -7.99 3.56
CA ILE A 28 1.69 -8.52 4.85
C ILE A 28 1.79 -7.39 5.89
N LYS A 29 2.34 -6.25 5.49
CA LYS A 29 2.63 -5.11 6.40
C LYS A 29 1.51 -4.08 6.43
N TYR A 30 0.69 -4.03 5.40
CA TYR A 30 -0.33 -3.01 5.20
C TYR A 30 -1.70 -3.62 4.89
N LYS A 31 -2.76 -2.98 5.34
CA LYS A 31 -4.08 -3.10 4.73
C LYS A 31 -4.07 -2.24 3.46
N VAL A 32 -4.43 -2.83 2.32
CA VAL A 32 -4.34 -2.19 1.01
C VAL A 32 -5.74 -2.03 0.41
N GLU A 33 -6.07 -0.81 0.00
CA GLU A 33 -7.33 -0.45 -0.68
C GLU A 33 -6.99 0.11 -2.07
N ASN A 34 -7.81 -0.20 -3.06
CA ASN A 34 -7.61 0.24 -4.44
C ASN A 34 -8.66 1.28 -4.84
N MET A 35 -8.24 2.47 -5.28
CA MET A 35 -9.13 3.52 -5.76
C MET A 35 -8.46 4.35 -6.86
N ASP A 36 -9.12 4.47 -8.02
CA ASP A 36 -8.76 5.37 -9.14
C ASP A 36 -7.30 5.31 -9.62
N GLY A 37 -6.70 4.11 -9.68
CA GLY A 37 -5.30 3.97 -10.13
C GLY A 37 -4.28 4.16 -9.02
N PHE A 38 -4.71 4.20 -7.76
CA PHE A 38 -3.85 4.31 -6.58
C PHE A 38 -4.13 3.17 -5.60
N LEU A 39 -3.07 2.75 -4.92
CA LEU A 39 -3.14 1.86 -3.77
C LEU A 39 -2.93 2.66 -2.49
N TYR A 40 -3.97 2.70 -1.67
CA TYR A 40 -3.97 3.30 -0.35
C TYR A 40 -3.60 2.23 0.66
N MET A 41 -2.54 2.46 1.42
CA MET A 41 -1.97 1.45 2.31
C MET A 41 -1.86 1.99 3.72
N VAL A 42 -2.42 1.28 4.69
CA VAL A 42 -2.33 1.62 6.13
C VAL A 42 -1.64 0.48 6.86
N ARG A 43 -0.60 0.77 7.64
CA ARG A 43 0.21 -0.23 8.32
C ARG A 43 -0.66 -1.03 9.29
N ARG A 44 -0.54 -2.36 9.28
CA ARG A 44 -1.17 -3.23 10.27
C ARG A 44 -0.40 -3.08 11.60
N ASN A 45 -1.11 -3.00 12.72
CA ASN A 45 -0.51 -3.00 14.06
C ASN A 45 0.07 -4.37 14.39
#